data_AF-A0A6A8ANQ2-F1
#
_entry.id   AF-A0A6A8ANQ2-F1
#
_cell.length_a   1.000
_cell.length_b   1.000
_cell.length_c   1.000
_cell.angle_alpha   90.00
_cell.angle_beta   90.00
_cell.angle_gamma   90.00
#
_symmetry.space_group_name_H-M   'P 1'
#
loop_
_entity.id
_entity.type
_entity.pdbx_description
1 polymer ?
#
loop_
_entity_poly.entity_id
_entity_poly.type
_entity_poly.pdbx_seq_one_letter_code
_entity_poly.pdbx_strand_id
1 'polypeptide(L)'
;MDDKSLGSLIVAVSVIVMGGYFIWAFGPYIPPLDSWISPALAEWAYRLPIILAVYMILFIFAWIGYTMATTPPPLPLEGPLEIEEVEVDATNRGGDTEN
;
A
#
# COMPACT_ATOMS: atom_id res chain seq x y z
N MET A 1 -9.37 -4.74 29.59
CA MET A 1 -8.29 -3.81 29.19
C MET A 1 -8.97 -2.48 28.98
N ASP A 2 -8.64 -1.48 29.78
CA ASP A 2 -9.27 -0.16 29.68
C ASP A 2 -8.60 0.62 28.55
N ASP A 3 -9.37 1.34 27.73
CA ASP A 3 -8.84 2.14 26.60
C ASP A 3 -7.73 3.12 27.05
N LYS A 4 -7.80 3.58 28.31
CA LYS A 4 -6.78 4.42 28.94
C LYS A 4 -5.42 3.72 29.07
N SER A 5 -5.42 2.43 29.41
CA SER A 5 -4.20 1.63 29.53
C SER A 5 -3.57 1.39 28.16
N LEU A 6 -4.38 1.13 27.13
CA LEU A 6 -3.92 0.92 25.77
C LEU A 6 -3.38 2.23 25.17
N GLY A 7 -4.06 3.35 25.38
CA GLY A 7 -3.58 4.67 24.98
C GLY A 7 -2.25 5.04 25.65
N SER A 8 -2.13 4.84 26.97
CA SER A 8 -0.88 5.08 27.69
C SER A 8 0.26 4.19 27.22
N LEU A 9 -0.02 2.93 26.90
CA LEU A 9 0.98 1.99 26.38
C LEU A 9 1.51 2.45 25.02
N ILE A 10 0.62 2.84 24.10
CA ILE A 10 1.01 3.31 22.77
C ILE A 10 1.89 4.56 22.88
N VAL A 11 1.52 5.52 23.75
CA VAL A 11 2.34 6.73 23.98
C VAL A 11 3.71 6.38 24.55
N ALA A 12 3.77 5.51 25.56
CA ALA A 12 5.05 5.10 26.16
C ALA A 12 5.95 4.42 25.12
N VAL A 13 5.42 3.46 24.34
CA VAL A 13 6.16 2.78 23.28
C VAL A 13 6.61 3.77 22.21
N SER A 14 5.73 4.69 21.79
CA SER A 14 6.06 5.74 20.81
C SER A 14 7.24 6.59 21.26
N VAL A 15 7.22 7.08 22.51
CA VAL A 15 8.31 7.90 23.05
C VAL A 15 9.61 7.10 23.15
N ILE A 16 9.54 5.83 23.57
CA ILE A 16 10.71 4.95 23.63
C ILE A 16 11.30 4.72 22.23
N VAL A 17 10.47 4.39 21.24
CA VAL A 17 10.92 4.18 19.86
C VAL A 17 11.48 5.46 19.26
N MET A 18 10.84 6.61 19.52
CA MET A 18 11.33 7.93 19.08
C MET A 18 12.71 8.23 19.66
N GLY A 19 12.89 8.06 20.97
CA GLY A 19 14.18 8.26 21.63
C GLY A 19 15.24 7.27 21.14
N GLY A 20 14.89 5.99 21.01
CA GLY A 20 15.79 4.95 20.51
C GLY A 20 16.23 5.20 19.07
N TYR A 21 15.32 5.60 18.19
CA TYR A 21 15.65 5.95 16.80
C TYR A 21 16.55 7.18 16.73
N PHE A 22 16.27 8.22 17.53
CA PHE A 22 17.12 9.41 17.60
C PHE A 22 18.55 9.06 18.07
N ILE A 23 18.67 8.26 19.13
CA ILE A 23 19.96 7.78 19.63
C ILE A 23 20.68 6.93 18.59
N TRP A 24 19.97 6.05 17.88
CA TRP A 24 20.58 5.22 16.84
C TRP A 24 21.09 6.07 15.67
N ALA A 25 20.31 7.05 15.22
CA ALA A 25 20.60 7.89 14.06
C ALA A 25 21.67 8.97 14.33
N PHE A 26 21.75 9.48 15.57
CA PHE A 26 22.65 10.57 15.95
C PHE A 26 23.70 10.20 17.00
N GLY A 27 23.70 8.96 17.50
CA GLY A 27 24.62 8.46 18.52
C GLY A 27 26.10 8.78 18.28
N PRO A 28 26.64 8.63 17.06
CA PRO A 28 28.04 8.99 16.76
C PRO A 28 28.39 10.46 17.02
N TYR A 29 27.41 11.36 17.09
CA TYR A 29 27.60 12.80 17.31
C TYR A 29 27.39 13.21 18.77
N ILE A 30 27.01 12.29 19.66
CA ILE A 30 26.64 12.58 21.05
C ILE A 30 27.59 11.82 22.00
N PRO A 31 28.55 12.47 22.65
CA PRO A 31 29.38 11.83 23.68
C PRO A 31 28.54 11.42 24.91
N PRO A 32 28.76 10.24 25.53
CA PRO A 32 29.75 9.20 25.22
C PRO A 32 29.24 8.08 24.28
N LEU A 33 28.09 8.29 23.61
CA LEU A 33 27.47 7.31 22.74
C LEU A 33 28.27 7.07 21.45
N ASP A 34 29.13 8.01 21.10
CA ASP A 34 30.11 7.92 20.01
C ASP A 34 31.01 6.68 20.09
N SER A 35 31.33 6.24 21.31
CA SER A 35 32.13 5.03 21.55
C SER A 35 31.32 3.74 21.43
N TRP A 36 29.99 3.82 21.52
CA TRP A 36 29.10 2.66 21.55
C TRP A 36 28.43 2.42 20.19
N ILE A 37 28.18 3.47 19.42
CA ILE A 37 27.50 3.43 18.13
C ILE A 37 28.48 3.84 17.05
N SER A 38 28.85 2.87 16.21
CA SER A 38 29.73 3.16 15.08
C SER A 38 29.00 4.05 14.04
N PRO A 39 29.71 4.95 13.34
CA PRO A 39 29.12 5.76 12.27
C PRO A 39 28.42 4.92 11.19
N ALA A 40 29.00 3.76 10.87
CA ALA A 40 28.42 2.83 9.91
C ALA A 40 27.06 2.29 10.38
N LEU A 41 26.90 2.01 11.69
CA LEU A 41 25.63 1.52 12.23
C LEU A 41 24.55 2.61 12.21
N ALA A 42 24.90 3.87 12.50
CA ALA A 42 23.97 4.98 12.45
C ALA A 42 23.48 5.30 11.02
N GLU A 43 24.33 5.08 10.02
CA GLU A 43 23.97 5.31 8.62
C GLU A 43 22.81 4.41 8.16
N TRP A 44 22.71 3.21 8.72
CA TRP A 44 21.60 2.28 8.45
C TRP A 44 20.25 2.82 8.93
N ALA A 45 20.21 3.76 9.88
CA ALA A 45 18.98 4.40 10.33
C ALA A 45 18.27 5.19 9.21
N TYR A 46 19.03 5.68 8.23
CA TYR A 46 18.52 6.41 7.08
C TYR A 46 18.41 5.51 5.84
N ARG A 47 19.41 4.65 5.61
CA ARG A 47 19.41 3.75 4.44
C ARG A 47 18.25 2.77 4.46
N LEU A 48 17.95 2.17 5.61
CA LEU A 48 16.90 1.16 5.74
C LEU A 48 15.50 1.67 5.34
N PRO A 49 14.99 2.81 5.86
CA PRO A 49 13.68 3.31 5.45
C PRO A 49 13.63 3.71 3.98
N ILE A 50 14.73 4.25 3.43
CA ILE A 50 14.81 4.60 2.01
C ILE A 50 14.73 3.34 1.13
N ILE A 51 15.54 2.32 1.46
CA ILE A 51 15.52 1.03 0.76
C ILE A 51 14.12 0.42 0.82
N LEU A 52 13.50 0.40 2.01
CA LEU A 52 12.16 -0.14 2.19
C LEU A 52 11.12 0.58 1.33
N ALA A 53 11.16 1.91 1.29
CA ALA A 53 10.25 2.70 0.45
C ALA A 53 10.44 2.41 -1.05
N VAL A 54 11.68 2.36 -1.51
CA VAL A 54 11.99 2.01 -2.92
C VAL A 54 11.50 0.60 -3.25
N TYR A 55 11.77 -0.37 -2.38
CA TYR A 55 11.36 -1.75 -2.58
C TYR A 55 9.84 -1.91 -2.56
N MET A 56 9.11 -1.16 -1.74
CA MET A 56 7.66 -1.16 -1.75
C MET A 56 7.11 -0.70 -3.11
N ILE A 57 7.68 0.36 -3.69
CA ILE A 57 7.27 0.85 -5.01
C ILE A 57 7.61 -0.17 -6.10
N LEU A 58 8.84 -0.71 -6.08
CA LEU A 58 9.25 -1.74 -7.04
C LEU A 58 8.41 -3.01 -6.91
N PHE A 59 8.00 -3.37 -5.69
CA PHE A 59 7.10 -4.48 -5.45
C PHE A 59 5.73 -4.25 -6.10
N ILE A 60 5.18 -3.03 -6.03
CA ILE A 60 3.94 -2.68 -6.74
C ILE A 60 4.11 -2.83 -8.25
N PHE A 61 5.20 -2.31 -8.83
CA PHE A 61 5.46 -2.47 -10.27
C PHE A 61 5.66 -3.92 -10.69
N ALA A 62 6.39 -4.71 -9.89
CA ALA A 62 6.57 -6.13 -10.12
C ALA A 62 5.23 -6.86 -10.06
N TRP A 63 4.35 -6.51 -9.12
CA TRP A 63 3.01 -7.07 -9.02
C TRP A 63 2.15 -6.73 -10.23
N ILE A 64 2.13 -5.47 -10.66
CA ILE A 64 1.40 -5.05 -11.88
C ILE A 64 1.93 -5.81 -13.09
N GLY A 65 3.25 -5.87 -13.27
CA GLY A 65 3.88 -6.62 -14.35
C GLY A 65 3.50 -8.11 -14.33
N TYR A 66 3.44 -8.71 -13.13
CA TYR A 66 2.98 -10.08 -12.94
C TYR A 66 1.51 -10.27 -13.36
N THR A 67 0.62 -9.36 -12.97
CA THR A 67 -0.81 -9.43 -13.37
C THR A 67 -0.96 -9.30 -14.88
N MET A 68 -0.23 -8.39 -15.54
CA MET A 68 -0.25 -8.23 -17.00
C MET A 68 0.28 -9.46 -17.73
N ALA A 69 1.34 -10.09 -17.21
CA ALA A 69 1.91 -11.30 -17.79
C ALA A 69 0.98 -12.52 -17.63
N THR A 70 0.09 -12.50 -16.64
CA THR A 70 -0.83 -13.61 -16.33
C THR A 70 -2.25 -13.37 -16.84
N THR A 71 -2.60 -12.18 -17.34
CA THR A 71 -3.87 -11.94 -18.02
C THR A 71 -3.81 -12.50 -19.46
N PRO A 72 -4.56 -13.57 -19.78
CA PRO A 72 -4.73 -13.99 -21.17
C PRO A 72 -5.43 -12.85 -21.94
N PRO A 73 -5.11 -12.68 -23.24
CA PRO A 73 -5.69 -11.62 -24.06
C PRO A 73 -7.22 -11.67 -23.97
N PRO A 74 -7.89 -10.51 -23.80
CA PRO A 74 -9.34 -10.46 -23.69
C PRO A 74 -9.97 -11.14 -24.91
N LEU A 75 -10.96 -12.01 -24.69
CA LEU A 75 -11.67 -12.66 -25.79
C LEU A 75 -12.21 -11.58 -26.74
N PRO A 76 -12.10 -11.78 -28.07
CA PRO A 76 -12.75 -10.90 -29.03
C PRO A 76 -14.22 -10.77 -28.63
N LEU A 77 -14.68 -9.55 -28.41
CA LEU A 77 -16.10 -9.26 -28.28
C LEU A 77 -16.76 -9.72 -29.59
N GLU A 78 -17.47 -10.85 -29.56
CA GLU A 78 -18.45 -11.16 -30.58
C GLU A 78 -19.55 -10.10 -30.46
N GLY A 79 -19.48 -9.09 -31.32
CA GLY A 79 -20.58 -8.15 -31.59
C GLY A 79 -20.75 -6.97 -30.61
N PRO A 80 -20.89 -5.73 -31.13
CA PRO A 80 -21.65 -4.72 -30.41
C PRO A 80 -23.14 -5.14 -30.47
N LEU A 81 -23.93 -4.95 -29.39
CA LEU A 81 -25.40 -4.78 -29.37
C LEU A 81 -26.30 -5.79 -28.61
N GLU A 82 -25.81 -6.71 -27.78
CA GLU A 82 -26.76 -7.57 -27.00
C GLU A 82 -27.55 -6.80 -25.91
N ILE A 83 -27.08 -5.62 -25.48
CA ILE A 83 -27.76 -4.80 -24.48
C ILE A 83 -28.86 -3.92 -25.09
N GLU A 84 -28.82 -3.70 -26.41
CA GLU A 84 -29.79 -2.85 -27.13
C GLU A 84 -30.99 -3.66 -27.64
N GLU A 85 -30.83 -4.96 -27.94
CA GLU A 85 -31.93 -5.84 -28.35
C GLU A 85 -32.96 -6.09 -27.23
N VAL A 86 -32.53 -6.13 -25.95
CA VAL A 86 -33.44 -6.39 -24.81
C VAL A 86 -34.39 -5.19 -24.57
N GLU A 87 -33.93 -3.96 -24.82
CA GLU A 87 -34.74 -2.75 -24.61
C GLU A 87 -35.72 -2.49 -25.77
N VAL A 88 -35.35 -2.88 -27.00
CA VAL A 88 -36.24 -2.80 -28.18
C VAL A 88 -37.36 -3.84 -28.12
N ASP A 89 -37.11 -5.07 -27.66
CA ASP A 89 -38.14 -6.12 -27.52
C ASP A 89 -39.15 -5.83 -26.39
N ALA A 90 -38.71 -5.18 -25.30
CA ALA A 90 -39.60 -4.74 -24.22
C ALA A 90 -40.52 -3.58 -24.63
N THR A 91 -40.01 -2.66 -25.45
CA THR A 91 -40.77 -1.52 -25.97
C THR A 91 -41.81 -1.95 -27.01
N ASN A 92 -41.51 -2.93 -27.86
CA ASN A 92 -42.42 -3.40 -28.91
C ASN A 92 -43.59 -4.24 -28.34
N ARG A 93 -43.34 -5.11 -27.33
CA ARG A 93 -44.43 -5.86 -26.66
C ARG A 93 -45.40 -5.00 -25.84
N GLY A 94 -45.00 -3.79 -25.44
CA GLY A 94 -45.87 -2.87 -24.73
C GLY A 94 -46.91 -2.17 -25.64
N GLY A 95 -46.57 -1.95 -26.91
CA GLY A 95 -47.42 -1.24 -27.87
C GLY A 95 -48.56 -2.07 -28.46
N ASP A 96 -48.42 -3.39 -28.49
CA ASP A 96 -49.41 -4.29 -29.13
C ASP A 96 -50.63 -4.64 -28.25
N THR A 97 -50.66 -4.14 -27.00
CA THR A 97 -51.76 -4.44 -26.05
C THR A 97 -52.82 -3.34 -25.91
N GLU A 98 -52.66 -2.20 -26.60
CA GLU A 98 -53.65 -1.12 -26.69
C GLU A 98 -54.22 -1.00 -28.12
N ASN A 99 -55.19 -1.85 -28.46
CA ASN A 99 -56.16 -1.62 -29.55
C ASN A 99 -57.49 -2.30 -29.23
#